data_AF-A0A937P6D3-F1
#
_entry.id   AF-A0A937P6D3-F1
#
_cell.length_a   1.000
_cell.length_b   1.000
_cell.length_c   1.000
_cell.angle_alpha   90.00
_cell.angle_beta   90.00
_cell.angle_gamma   90.00
#
_symmetry.space_group_name_H-M   'P 1'
#
loop_
_entity.id
_entity.type
_entity.pdbx_description
1 polymer ?
#
loop_
_entity_poly.entity_id
_entity_poly.type
_entity_poly.pdbx_seq_one_letter_code
_entity_poly.pdbx_strand_id
1 'polypeptide(L)'
;TSPEKVEELLNKHSAKKIEKDLAYATAKAFYNFYSDNIQPKTIEAYDLLDRGNRLFVAGLREMYPDKKFYPDANFTMRLTYGQVLDYYPADAIHFNYFTTLKGVMEKEDPDNWEFVVPEKLKELYETKDYGRYGDGKTLKVCFLTNHDISGGNSGSPVINGNGELVGLAFDGNWEAMSGDIAFEPELQRTINVDIRYVLFIIDKFAGTTRLIDEMTLVTNRKMPEKELREKVIEEVDAVEN
;
A
#
# COMPACT_ATOMS: atom_id res chain seq x y z
N THR A 1 -4.27 6.04 -37.14
CA THR A 1 -4.14 6.08 -35.67
C THR A 1 -5.29 6.80 -34.97
N SER A 2 -6.33 7.32 -35.65
CA SER A 2 -7.49 7.91 -34.95
C SER A 2 -8.59 6.85 -34.71
N PRO A 3 -9.44 7.03 -33.68
CA PRO A 3 -10.55 6.12 -33.40
C PRO A 3 -11.46 5.90 -34.62
N GLU A 4 -11.78 6.95 -35.38
CA GLU A 4 -12.69 6.87 -36.53
C GLU A 4 -12.11 6.00 -37.66
N LYS A 5 -10.78 6.05 -37.86
CA LYS A 5 -10.10 5.22 -38.86
C LYS A 5 -10.05 3.75 -38.45
N VAL A 6 -9.92 3.48 -37.15
CA VAL A 6 -9.98 2.13 -36.60
C VAL A 6 -11.41 1.60 -36.74
N GLU A 7 -12.41 2.39 -36.36
CA GLU A 7 -13.83 2.04 -36.49
C GLU A 7 -14.22 1.82 -37.95
N GLU A 8 -13.77 2.65 -38.89
CA GLU A 8 -14.05 2.42 -40.31
C GLU A 8 -13.47 1.09 -40.81
N LEU A 9 -12.23 0.76 -40.39
CA LEU A 9 -11.56 -0.48 -40.75
C LEU A 9 -12.28 -1.71 -40.14
N LEU A 10 -12.76 -1.61 -38.91
CA LEU A 10 -13.46 -2.68 -38.20
C LEU A 10 -14.91 -2.86 -38.68
N ASN A 11 -15.64 -1.76 -38.91
CA ASN A 11 -17.05 -1.77 -39.32
C ASN A 11 -17.24 -2.23 -40.78
N LYS A 12 -16.29 -1.93 -41.67
CA LYS A 12 -16.23 -2.47 -43.04
C LYS A 12 -15.21 -3.62 -43.11
N HIS A 13 -15.41 -4.60 -42.24
CA HIS A 13 -14.45 -5.69 -42.01
C HIS A 13 -13.97 -6.34 -43.31
N SER A 14 -12.65 -6.35 -43.50
CA SER A 14 -11.99 -7.04 -44.60
C SER A 14 -10.63 -7.54 -44.14
N ALA A 15 -10.50 -8.86 -44.00
CA ALA A 15 -9.25 -9.50 -43.59
C ALA A 15 -8.06 -9.04 -44.46
N LYS A 16 -8.25 -8.94 -45.77
CA LYS A 16 -7.21 -8.47 -46.71
C LYS A 16 -6.80 -7.00 -46.49
N LYS A 17 -7.70 -6.14 -46.03
CA LYS A 17 -7.37 -4.74 -45.69
C LYS A 17 -6.62 -4.68 -44.36
N ILE A 18 -7.04 -5.47 -43.38
CA ILE A 18 -6.37 -5.57 -42.07
C ILE A 18 -4.96 -6.14 -42.23
N GLU A 19 -4.78 -7.21 -43.00
CA GLU A 19 -3.46 -7.80 -43.26
C GLU A 19 -2.47 -6.83 -43.93
N LYS A 20 -2.99 -5.86 -44.71
CA LYS A 20 -2.19 -4.83 -45.37
C LYS A 20 -2.02 -3.57 -44.55
N ASP A 21 -2.74 -3.43 -43.44
CA ASP A 21 -2.56 -2.31 -42.54
C ASP A 21 -1.15 -2.39 -41.92
N LEU A 22 -0.38 -1.31 -42.06
CA LEU A 22 1.02 -1.31 -41.65
C LEU A 22 1.18 -1.45 -40.13
N ALA A 23 0.24 -0.93 -39.34
CA ALA A 23 0.28 -1.09 -37.89
C ALA A 23 -0.02 -2.55 -37.50
N TYR A 24 -1.02 -3.17 -38.13
CA TYR A 24 -1.31 -4.59 -37.93
C TYR A 24 -0.15 -5.48 -38.38
N ALA A 25 0.41 -5.26 -39.57
CA ALA A 25 1.53 -6.03 -40.09
C ALA A 25 2.77 -5.93 -39.17
N THR A 26 3.05 -4.73 -38.65
CA THR A 26 4.14 -4.51 -37.70
C THR A 26 3.88 -5.25 -36.38
N ALA A 27 2.70 -5.07 -35.78
CA ALA A 27 2.33 -5.74 -34.53
C ALA A 27 2.39 -7.27 -34.67
N LYS A 28 1.89 -7.80 -35.80
CA LYS A 28 1.93 -9.24 -36.11
C LYS A 28 3.37 -9.75 -36.25
N ALA A 29 4.27 -8.98 -36.88
CA ALA A 29 5.69 -9.38 -36.99
C ALA A 29 6.35 -9.51 -35.61
N PHE A 30 6.12 -8.56 -34.69
CA PHE A 30 6.61 -8.65 -33.31
C PHE A 30 5.99 -9.83 -32.55
N TYR A 31 4.67 -10.00 -32.65
CA TYR A 31 3.97 -11.10 -32.00
C TYR A 31 4.46 -12.46 -32.47
N ASN A 32 4.58 -12.66 -33.79
CA ASN A 32 5.09 -13.90 -34.36
C ASN A 32 6.53 -14.17 -33.93
N PHE A 33 7.40 -13.16 -33.96
CA PHE A 33 8.77 -13.33 -33.49
C PHE A 33 8.80 -13.76 -32.02
N TYR A 34 8.02 -13.11 -31.16
CA TYR A 34 7.89 -13.48 -29.75
C TYR A 34 7.36 -14.91 -29.57
N SER A 35 6.24 -15.26 -30.20
CA SER A 35 5.59 -16.57 -30.05
C SER A 35 6.42 -17.71 -30.61
N ASP A 36 7.11 -17.50 -31.74
CA ASP A 36 7.87 -18.55 -32.41
C ASP A 36 9.27 -18.74 -31.81
N ASN A 37 9.91 -17.67 -31.31
CA ASN A 37 11.35 -17.70 -30.96
C ASN A 37 11.65 -17.48 -29.47
N ILE A 38 10.76 -16.78 -28.75
CA ILE A 38 10.99 -16.38 -27.35
C ILE A 38 10.13 -17.23 -26.42
N GLN A 39 8.81 -17.21 -26.62
CA GLN A 39 7.83 -17.86 -25.75
C GLN A 39 8.12 -19.34 -25.47
N PRO A 40 8.50 -20.20 -26.44
CA PRO A 40 8.72 -21.62 -26.17
C PRO A 40 9.91 -21.87 -25.23
N LYS A 41 10.99 -21.10 -25.40
CA LYS A 41 12.18 -21.16 -24.52
C LYS A 41 11.87 -20.64 -23.13
N THR A 42 11.07 -19.59 -23.04
CA THR A 42 10.62 -19.01 -21.77
C THR A 42 9.76 -20.00 -20.99
N ILE A 43 8.83 -20.71 -21.65
CA ILE A 43 7.98 -21.73 -21.00
C ILE A 43 8.84 -22.84 -20.39
N GLU A 44 9.78 -23.40 -21.14
CA GLU A 44 10.68 -24.45 -20.64
C GLU A 44 11.52 -23.98 -19.45
N ALA A 45 12.08 -22.76 -19.53
CA ALA A 45 12.88 -22.20 -18.46
C ALA A 45 12.07 -21.98 -17.17
N TYR A 46 10.82 -21.51 -17.28
CA TYR A 46 9.96 -21.32 -16.11
C TYR A 46 9.49 -22.63 -15.47
N ASP A 47 9.20 -23.68 -16.24
CA ASP A 47 8.87 -25.00 -15.66
C ASP A 47 10.03 -25.57 -14.83
N LEU A 48 11.25 -25.43 -15.33
CA LEU A 48 12.47 -25.82 -14.60
C LEU A 48 12.66 -24.96 -13.34
N LEU A 49 12.43 -23.65 -13.44
CA LEU A 49 12.52 -22.73 -12.30
C LEU A 49 11.48 -23.07 -11.22
N ASP A 50 10.24 -23.31 -11.59
CA ASP A 50 9.15 -23.65 -10.65
C ASP A 50 9.46 -24.96 -9.91
N ARG A 51 9.94 -25.97 -10.64
CA ARG A 51 10.39 -27.23 -10.03
C ARG A 51 11.58 -27.00 -9.08
N GLY A 52 12.55 -26.19 -9.49
CA GLY A 52 13.72 -25.82 -8.69
C GLY A 52 13.32 -25.11 -7.40
N ASN A 53 12.49 -24.07 -7.50
CA ASN A 53 11.98 -23.30 -6.37
C ASN A 53 11.22 -24.18 -5.38
N ARG A 54 10.35 -25.07 -5.86
CA ARG A 54 9.63 -26.01 -5.00
C ARG A 54 10.58 -26.89 -4.19
N LEU A 55 11.63 -27.44 -4.82
CA LEU A 55 12.62 -28.27 -4.14
C LEU A 55 13.50 -27.47 -3.18
N PHE A 56 13.87 -26.24 -3.56
CA PHE A 56 14.65 -25.34 -2.75
C PHE A 56 13.91 -24.96 -1.45
N VAL A 57 12.64 -24.54 -1.56
CA VAL A 57 11.81 -24.22 -0.39
C VAL A 57 11.58 -25.46 0.49
N ALA A 58 11.40 -26.65 -0.09
CA ALA A 58 11.32 -27.90 0.67
C ALA A 58 12.61 -28.15 1.48
N GLY A 59 13.78 -28.00 0.85
CA GLY A 59 15.08 -28.15 1.50
C GLY A 59 15.31 -27.12 2.62
N LEU A 60 14.91 -25.85 2.43
CA LEU A 60 15.00 -24.83 3.47
C LEU A 60 14.17 -25.19 4.71
N ARG A 61 12.97 -25.73 4.50
CA ARG A 61 12.07 -26.14 5.59
C ARG A 61 12.59 -27.36 6.34
N GLU A 62 13.24 -28.30 5.64
CA GLU A 62 13.90 -29.44 6.27
C GLU A 62 15.17 -29.03 7.04
N MET A 63 15.94 -28.07 6.51
CA MET A 63 17.17 -27.56 7.14
C MET A 63 16.89 -26.76 8.41
N TYR A 64 15.78 -26.00 8.44
CA TYR A 64 15.40 -25.13 9.55
C TYR A 64 14.01 -25.48 10.10
N PRO A 65 13.84 -26.63 10.78
CA PRO A 65 12.53 -27.12 11.20
C PRO A 65 11.82 -26.22 12.22
N ASP A 66 12.58 -25.48 13.03
CA ASP A 66 12.05 -24.59 14.07
C ASP A 66 11.74 -23.17 13.55
N LYS A 67 12.21 -22.82 12.33
CA LYS A 67 11.95 -21.51 11.74
C LYS A 67 10.53 -21.44 11.18
N LYS A 68 9.83 -20.36 11.51
CA LYS A 68 8.50 -20.06 10.96
C LYS A 68 8.65 -19.41 9.59
N PHE A 69 8.41 -20.18 8.53
CA PHE A 69 8.32 -19.65 7.16
C PHE A 69 6.87 -19.24 6.85
N TYR A 70 6.68 -18.09 6.20
CA TYR A 70 5.43 -17.71 5.56
C TYR A 70 5.56 -17.86 4.03
N PRO A 71 4.49 -18.25 3.32
CA PRO A 71 4.54 -18.40 1.87
C PRO A 71 4.53 -17.04 1.17
N ASP A 72 5.15 -16.96 -0.01
CA ASP A 72 5.07 -15.78 -0.88
C ASP A 72 3.63 -15.34 -1.13
N ALA A 73 3.42 -14.04 -1.27
CA ALA A 73 2.12 -13.47 -1.62
C ALA A 73 1.66 -13.96 -3.01
N ASN A 74 0.37 -14.27 -3.15
CA ASN A 74 -0.19 -14.81 -4.38
C ASN A 74 -1.66 -14.37 -4.58
N PHE A 75 -1.98 -13.13 -4.23
CA PHE A 75 -3.35 -12.57 -4.26
C PHE A 75 -4.38 -13.35 -3.43
N THR A 76 -3.94 -14.01 -2.36
CA THR A 76 -4.82 -14.61 -1.35
C THR A 76 -4.79 -13.78 -0.07
N MET A 77 -5.82 -13.92 0.77
CA MET A 77 -5.89 -13.23 2.06
C MET A 77 -4.73 -13.64 2.97
N ARG A 78 -4.03 -12.65 3.53
CA ARG A 78 -2.94 -12.81 4.50
C ARG A 78 -3.15 -11.89 5.70
N LEU A 79 -2.38 -12.12 6.76
CA LEU A 79 -2.33 -11.27 7.93
C LEU A 79 -0.86 -11.02 8.28
N THR A 80 -0.51 -9.76 8.47
CA THR A 80 0.73 -9.30 9.08
C THR A 80 0.37 -8.53 10.34
N TYR A 81 1.26 -8.52 11.32
CA TYR A 81 1.10 -7.75 12.56
C TYR A 81 2.38 -6.95 12.81
N GLY A 82 2.30 -5.97 13.69
CA GLY A 82 3.41 -5.07 13.96
C GLY A 82 3.01 -3.95 14.92
N GLN A 83 3.83 -2.93 14.95
CA GLN A 83 3.78 -1.79 15.86
C GLN A 83 3.79 -0.48 15.06
N VAL A 84 3.32 0.59 15.70
CA VAL A 84 3.47 1.96 15.21
C VAL A 84 4.85 2.46 15.62
N LEU A 85 5.73 2.68 14.65
CA LEU A 85 7.15 2.99 14.89
C LEU A 85 7.66 4.04 13.91
N ASP A 86 8.62 4.82 14.36
CA ASP A 86 9.42 5.75 13.55
C ASP A 86 10.56 5.01 12.86
N TYR A 87 11.42 5.72 12.12
CA TYR A 87 12.65 5.14 11.58
C TYR A 87 13.72 6.20 11.26
N TYR A 88 14.94 5.72 10.99
CA TYR A 88 16.13 6.52 10.72
C TYR A 88 16.67 6.17 9.32
N PRO A 89 16.33 6.94 8.27
CA PRO A 89 16.76 6.60 6.90
C PRO A 89 18.26 6.81 6.66
N ALA A 90 18.90 7.67 7.46
CA ALA A 90 20.33 7.97 7.36
C ALA A 90 20.85 8.56 8.69
N ASP A 91 22.18 8.73 8.78
CA ASP A 91 22.82 9.37 9.92
C ASP A 91 22.22 10.76 10.21
N ALA A 92 21.89 11.00 11.49
CA ALA A 92 21.24 12.21 12.00
C ALA A 92 19.88 12.60 11.37
N ILE A 93 19.24 11.71 10.60
CA ILE A 93 17.89 11.93 10.05
C ILE A 93 16.89 11.02 10.76
N HIS A 94 15.81 11.59 11.26
CA HIS A 94 14.75 10.88 11.96
C HIS A 94 13.39 11.21 11.35
N PHE A 95 12.67 10.19 10.90
CA PHE A 95 11.29 10.33 10.45
C PHE A 95 10.34 9.77 11.51
N ASN A 96 9.63 10.69 12.15
CA ASN A 96 8.64 10.39 13.17
C ASN A 96 7.49 9.53 12.60
N TYR A 97 6.83 8.76 13.47
CA TYR A 97 5.81 7.77 13.09
C TYR A 97 4.47 8.36 12.64
N PHE A 98 4.28 9.69 12.64
CA PHE A 98 3.05 10.32 12.16
C PHE A 98 3.29 11.68 11.51
N THR A 99 2.37 12.05 10.62
CA THR A 99 2.32 13.36 9.96
C THR A 99 1.07 14.12 10.40
N THR A 100 1.01 15.43 10.09
CA THR A 100 -0.11 16.29 10.49
C THR A 100 -0.59 17.15 9.34
N LEU A 101 -1.78 17.74 9.47
CA LEU A 101 -2.34 18.66 8.48
C LEU A 101 -1.45 19.89 8.28
N LYS A 102 -0.65 20.29 9.28
CA LYS A 102 0.39 21.32 9.11
C LYS A 102 1.36 20.97 7.98
N GLY A 103 1.79 19.70 7.89
CA GLY A 103 2.69 19.24 6.84
C GLY A 103 2.07 19.27 5.44
N VAL A 104 0.74 19.20 5.33
CA VAL A 104 0.04 19.43 4.05
C VAL A 104 0.16 20.90 3.66
N MET A 105 -0.04 21.83 4.61
CA MET A 105 0.06 23.27 4.37
C MET A 105 1.51 23.70 4.07
N GLU A 106 2.50 23.08 4.71
CA GLU A 106 3.93 23.32 4.42
C GLU A 106 4.33 22.89 3.00
N LYS A 107 3.54 22.01 2.37
CA LYS A 107 3.76 21.51 1.01
C LYS A 107 2.91 22.20 -0.03
N GLU A 108 1.98 23.08 0.34
CA GLU A 108 1.08 23.74 -0.61
C GLU A 108 1.87 24.49 -1.68
N ASP A 109 1.58 24.18 -2.94
CA ASP A 109 2.07 24.91 -4.11
C ASP A 109 0.91 25.05 -5.12
N PRO A 110 0.26 26.23 -5.22
CA PRO A 110 -0.87 26.44 -6.12
C PRO A 110 -0.51 26.30 -7.61
N ASP A 111 0.76 26.45 -7.97
CA ASP A 111 1.25 26.35 -9.35
C ASP A 111 1.64 24.90 -9.72
N ASN A 112 1.68 23.99 -8.73
CA ASN A 112 1.95 22.58 -8.94
C ASN A 112 0.69 21.73 -8.66
N TRP A 113 0.14 21.12 -9.71
CA TRP A 113 -1.08 20.31 -9.64
C TRP A 113 -1.05 19.17 -8.60
N GLU A 114 0.14 18.67 -8.24
CA GLU A 114 0.32 17.63 -7.23
C GLU A 114 0.11 18.15 -5.79
N PHE A 115 0.33 19.44 -5.56
CA PHE A 115 0.36 20.06 -4.23
C PHE A 115 -0.68 21.19 -4.05
N VAL A 116 -1.71 21.22 -4.91
CA VAL A 116 -2.84 22.12 -4.73
C VAL A 116 -3.67 21.68 -3.53
N VAL A 117 -3.85 22.57 -2.55
CA VAL A 117 -4.70 22.32 -1.38
C VAL A 117 -6.07 23.00 -1.57
N PRO A 118 -7.19 22.26 -1.46
CA PRO A 118 -8.54 22.83 -1.59
C PRO A 118 -8.81 23.92 -0.55
N GLU A 119 -9.45 25.01 -0.96
CA GLU A 119 -9.73 26.18 -0.12
C GLU A 119 -10.45 25.82 1.19
N LYS A 120 -11.43 24.91 1.13
CA LYS A 120 -12.16 24.45 2.32
C LYS A 120 -11.26 23.75 3.34
N LEU A 121 -10.24 23.02 2.88
CA LEU A 121 -9.31 22.35 3.78
C LEU A 121 -8.38 23.35 4.47
N LYS A 122 -8.02 24.44 3.78
CA LYS A 122 -7.27 25.57 4.35
C LYS A 122 -8.08 26.30 5.41
N GLU A 123 -9.34 26.63 5.14
CA GLU A 123 -10.26 27.24 6.11
C GLU A 123 -10.37 26.39 7.40
N LEU A 124 -10.57 25.07 7.27
CA LEU A 124 -10.64 24.15 8.41
C LEU A 124 -9.30 24.10 9.17
N TYR A 125 -8.18 24.19 8.46
CA TYR A 125 -6.87 24.28 9.09
C TYR A 125 -6.71 25.58 9.87
N GLU A 126 -7.00 26.74 9.27
CA GLU A 126 -6.83 28.06 9.89
C GLU A 126 -7.70 28.21 11.14
N THR A 127 -8.97 27.82 11.04
CA THR A 127 -9.95 27.87 12.14
C THR A 127 -9.73 26.78 13.19
N LYS A 128 -8.91 25.76 12.89
CA LYS A 128 -8.68 24.58 13.73
C LYS A 128 -9.98 23.82 14.05
N ASP A 129 -10.95 23.82 13.13
CA ASP A 129 -12.23 23.13 13.31
C ASP A 129 -12.10 21.61 13.08
N TYR A 130 -11.32 20.94 13.94
CA TYR A 130 -11.06 19.50 13.84
C TYR A 130 -12.06 18.65 14.62
N GLY A 131 -12.90 19.27 15.46
CA GLY A 131 -13.89 18.56 16.29
C GLY A 131 -13.26 17.42 17.11
N ARG A 132 -13.90 16.25 17.08
CA ARG A 132 -13.44 15.04 17.80
C ARG A 132 -12.25 14.31 17.15
N TYR A 133 -11.84 14.73 15.95
CA TYR A 133 -10.79 14.06 15.18
C TYR A 133 -9.40 14.63 15.49
N GLY A 134 -9.35 15.87 15.98
CA GLY A 134 -8.11 16.54 16.38
C GLY A 134 -7.65 16.12 17.77
N ASP A 135 -6.33 16.09 17.94
CA ASP A 135 -5.65 16.06 19.23
C ASP A 135 -5.32 17.50 19.62
N GLY A 136 -6.29 18.16 20.27
CA GLY A 136 -6.24 19.60 20.52
C GLY A 136 -6.20 20.41 19.21
N LYS A 137 -5.09 21.11 18.97
CA LYS A 137 -4.87 21.92 17.75
C LYS A 137 -4.11 21.17 16.65
N THR A 138 -3.96 19.85 16.78
CA THR A 138 -3.21 19.02 15.84
C THR A 138 -4.14 17.99 15.22
N LEU A 139 -4.21 17.96 13.89
CA LEU A 139 -4.86 16.88 13.15
C LEU A 139 -3.80 15.98 12.52
N LYS A 140 -3.76 14.72 12.94
CA LYS A 140 -2.87 13.70 12.36
C LYS A 140 -3.44 13.25 11.00
N VAL A 141 -2.57 13.02 10.03
CA VAL A 141 -2.95 12.71 8.63
C VAL A 141 -2.59 11.27 8.29
N CYS A 142 -1.30 10.92 8.39
CA CYS A 142 -0.80 9.57 8.17
C CYS A 142 0.02 9.10 9.38
N PHE A 143 0.25 7.78 9.46
CA PHE A 143 1.15 7.17 10.41
C PHE A 143 1.85 5.93 9.82
N LEU A 144 2.99 5.59 10.41
CA LEU A 144 3.84 4.48 10.01
C LEU A 144 3.64 3.26 10.90
N THR A 145 3.81 2.08 10.32
CA THR A 145 3.87 0.80 11.03
C THR A 145 4.92 -0.11 10.38
N ASN A 146 5.47 -1.09 11.10
CA ASN A 146 6.41 -2.09 10.54
C ASN A 146 5.71 -3.34 9.97
N HIS A 147 4.47 -3.21 9.47
CA HIS A 147 3.80 -4.31 8.77
C HIS A 147 4.53 -4.65 7.46
N ASP A 148 4.62 -5.95 7.14
CA ASP A 148 5.12 -6.46 5.86
C ASP A 148 4.00 -6.44 4.81
N ILE A 149 4.11 -5.55 3.83
CA ILE A 149 3.11 -5.36 2.77
C ILE A 149 3.77 -5.33 1.40
N SER A 150 2.97 -5.63 0.37
CA SER A 150 3.36 -5.53 -1.03
C SER A 150 2.19 -5.02 -1.90
N GLY A 151 2.37 -5.01 -3.21
CA GLY A 151 1.31 -4.75 -4.18
C GLY A 151 0.11 -5.66 -3.96
N GLY A 152 -1.06 -5.06 -3.74
CA GLY A 152 -2.31 -5.77 -3.40
C GLY A 152 -2.82 -5.49 -1.99
N ASN A 153 -2.00 -4.92 -1.10
CA ASN A 153 -2.42 -4.51 0.24
C ASN A 153 -3.10 -3.12 0.29
N SER A 154 -3.14 -2.36 -0.81
CA SER A 154 -3.77 -1.04 -0.84
C SER A 154 -5.24 -1.09 -0.39
N GLY A 155 -5.58 -0.29 0.62
CA GLY A 155 -6.90 -0.25 1.26
C GLY A 155 -7.08 -1.25 2.40
N SER A 156 -6.05 -2.01 2.78
CA SER A 156 -6.14 -2.97 3.89
C SER A 156 -6.47 -2.26 5.22
N PRO A 157 -7.37 -2.83 6.04
CA PRO A 157 -7.69 -2.26 7.34
C PRO A 157 -6.52 -2.48 8.31
N VAL A 158 -6.07 -1.40 8.94
CA VAL A 158 -5.15 -1.48 10.09
C VAL A 158 -5.98 -1.46 11.36
N ILE A 159 -5.92 -2.55 12.11
CA ILE A 159 -6.69 -2.72 13.34
C ILE A 159 -5.78 -2.69 14.57
N ASN A 160 -6.29 -2.17 15.68
CA ASN A 160 -5.57 -2.24 16.95
C ASN A 160 -5.78 -3.60 17.64
N GLY A 161 -5.13 -3.81 18.80
CA GLY A 161 -5.25 -5.05 19.57
C GLY A 161 -6.66 -5.40 20.10
N ASN A 162 -7.64 -4.51 19.94
CA ASN A 162 -9.05 -4.77 20.25
C ASN A 162 -9.90 -5.11 19.00
N GLY A 163 -9.28 -5.15 17.81
CA GLY A 163 -10.00 -5.34 16.54
C GLY A 163 -10.72 -4.09 16.01
N GLU A 164 -10.35 -2.91 16.50
CA GLU A 164 -10.93 -1.63 16.06
C GLU A 164 -10.08 -1.01 14.95
N LEU A 165 -10.72 -0.50 13.89
CA LEU A 165 -10.04 0.17 12.77
C LEU A 165 -9.36 1.46 13.23
N VAL A 166 -8.04 1.59 12.97
CA VAL A 166 -7.23 2.77 13.31
C VAL A 166 -6.60 3.45 12.10
N GLY A 167 -6.54 2.77 10.96
CA GLY A 167 -6.03 3.33 9.72
C GLY A 167 -6.29 2.45 8.52
N LEU A 168 -5.88 2.94 7.35
CA LEU A 168 -5.94 2.22 6.09
C LEU A 168 -4.57 2.25 5.45
N ALA A 169 -4.00 1.08 5.17
CA ALA A 169 -2.72 0.98 4.47
C ALA A 169 -2.88 1.42 3.02
N PHE A 170 -1.96 2.23 2.51
CA PHE A 170 -2.01 2.67 1.11
C PHE A 170 -0.67 2.61 0.38
N ASP A 171 0.46 2.58 1.09
CA ASP A 171 1.78 2.56 0.46
C ASP A 171 2.88 2.02 1.40
N GLY A 172 4.07 1.77 0.86
CA GLY A 172 5.30 1.54 1.60
C GLY A 172 6.25 2.75 1.47
N ASN A 173 7.19 2.92 2.40
CA ASN A 173 8.25 3.93 2.24
C ASN A 173 9.26 3.54 1.17
N TRP A 174 10.11 4.49 0.79
CA TRP A 174 11.14 4.31 -0.24
C TRP A 174 12.09 3.14 0.06
N GLU A 175 12.47 2.98 1.32
CA GLU A 175 13.35 1.90 1.76
C GLU A 175 12.67 0.52 1.73
N ALA A 176 11.34 0.44 1.59
CA ALA A 176 10.60 -0.81 1.46
C ALA A 176 10.52 -1.37 0.03
N MET A 177 11.14 -0.73 -0.97
CA MET A 177 11.17 -1.25 -2.33
C MET A 177 11.86 -2.62 -2.46
N SER A 178 12.70 -3.00 -1.49
CA SER A 178 13.31 -4.34 -1.39
C SER A 178 12.40 -5.41 -0.79
N GLY A 179 11.24 -5.04 -0.21
CA GLY A 179 10.37 -5.90 0.60
C GLY A 179 9.90 -7.17 -0.09
N ASP A 180 9.69 -7.13 -1.40
CA ASP A 180 9.31 -8.30 -2.21
C ASP A 180 10.41 -9.39 -2.30
N ILE A 181 11.65 -9.05 -1.91
CA ILE A 181 12.80 -9.95 -1.90
C ILE A 181 13.29 -10.19 -0.47
N ALA A 182 13.41 -9.14 0.32
CA ALA A 182 13.88 -9.21 1.70
C ALA A 182 13.22 -8.13 2.56
N PHE A 183 12.70 -8.56 3.70
CA PHE A 183 12.17 -7.65 4.70
C PHE A 183 13.31 -7.07 5.55
N GLU A 184 13.32 -5.75 5.74
CA GLU A 184 14.34 -5.03 6.53
C GLU A 184 13.68 -4.32 7.72
N PRO A 185 13.65 -4.94 8.92
CA PRO A 185 12.87 -4.45 10.07
C PRO A 185 13.19 -3.02 10.50
N GLU A 186 14.45 -2.60 10.36
CA GLU A 186 14.92 -1.29 10.78
C GLU A 186 14.44 -0.15 9.88
N LEU A 187 14.19 -0.44 8.59
CA LEU A 187 13.93 0.59 7.57
C LEU A 187 12.54 0.52 6.98
N GLN A 188 11.97 -0.67 6.82
CA GLN A 188 10.71 -0.83 6.09
C GLN A 188 9.52 -0.41 6.94
N ARG A 189 8.68 0.45 6.37
CA ARG A 189 7.49 1.00 7.00
C ARG A 189 6.34 0.99 6.01
N THR A 190 5.22 0.43 6.46
CA THR A 190 3.91 0.63 5.85
C THR A 190 3.38 2.02 6.19
N ILE A 191 2.92 2.75 5.17
CA ILE A 191 2.30 4.07 5.26
C ILE A 191 0.78 3.89 5.29
N ASN A 192 0.17 4.42 6.34
CA ASN A 192 -1.26 4.34 6.59
C ASN A 192 -1.87 5.74 6.71
N VAL A 193 -3.08 5.93 6.20
CA VAL A 193 -3.89 7.11 6.55
C VAL A 193 -4.51 6.89 7.93
N ASP A 194 -4.47 7.91 8.78
CA ASP A 194 -5.09 7.89 10.10
C ASP A 194 -6.62 7.92 9.95
N ILE A 195 -7.33 7.00 10.60
CA ILE A 195 -8.78 6.90 10.45
C ILE A 195 -9.49 8.19 10.88
N ARG A 196 -8.91 8.96 11.80
CA ARG A 196 -9.46 10.26 12.21
C ARG A 196 -9.39 11.28 11.08
N TYR A 197 -8.36 11.24 10.24
CA TYR A 197 -8.28 12.12 9.07
C TYR A 197 -9.36 11.75 8.05
N VAL A 198 -9.57 10.46 7.81
CA VAL A 198 -10.65 9.97 6.92
C VAL A 198 -12.01 10.47 7.41
N LEU A 199 -12.32 10.26 8.69
CA LEU A 199 -13.58 10.71 9.30
C LEU A 199 -13.70 12.25 9.29
N PHE A 200 -12.61 12.98 9.54
CA PHE A 200 -12.57 14.43 9.42
C PHE A 200 -12.90 14.91 8.01
N ILE A 201 -12.37 14.26 6.98
CA ILE A 201 -12.69 14.61 5.59
C ILE A 201 -14.18 14.34 5.28
N ILE A 202 -14.71 13.20 5.72
CA ILE A 202 -16.14 12.86 5.52
C ILE A 202 -17.06 13.87 6.21
N ASP A 203 -16.75 14.22 7.47
CA ASP A 203 -17.57 15.09 8.31
C ASP A 203 -17.35 16.57 8.00
N LYS A 204 -16.15 17.09 8.25
CA LYS A 204 -15.87 18.53 8.23
C LYS A 204 -15.65 19.10 6.84
N PHE A 205 -15.00 18.33 5.96
CA PHE A 205 -14.72 18.78 4.60
C PHE A 205 -15.92 18.55 3.67
N ALA A 206 -16.48 17.34 3.68
CA ALA A 206 -17.58 16.96 2.78
C ALA A 206 -18.98 17.18 3.37
N GLY A 207 -19.13 17.43 4.68
CA GLY A 207 -20.43 17.65 5.31
C GLY A 207 -21.34 16.42 5.31
N THR A 208 -20.79 15.21 5.15
CA THR A 208 -21.58 13.99 4.93
C THR A 208 -21.77 13.21 6.23
N THR A 209 -22.55 13.78 7.15
CA THR A 209 -22.75 13.21 8.50
C THR A 209 -23.44 11.84 8.48
N ARG A 210 -24.26 11.54 7.47
CA ARG A 210 -24.95 10.24 7.34
C ARG A 210 -23.99 9.05 7.37
N LEU A 211 -22.79 9.18 6.77
CA LEU A 211 -21.80 8.10 6.77
C LEU A 211 -21.16 7.92 8.14
N ILE A 212 -21.03 9.01 8.91
CA ILE A 212 -20.55 8.96 10.29
C ILE A 212 -21.57 8.25 11.17
N ASP A 213 -22.86 8.57 11.00
CA ASP A 213 -23.96 7.98 11.76
C ASP A 213 -24.16 6.48 11.48
N GLU A 214 -23.74 6.01 10.29
CA GLU A 214 -23.77 4.59 9.91
C GLU A 214 -22.69 3.76 10.62
N MET A 215 -21.61 4.40 11.10
CA MET A 215 -20.48 3.73 11.73
C MET A 215 -20.62 3.63 13.25
N THR A 216 -20.10 2.56 13.85
CA THR A 216 -19.96 2.45 15.31
C THR A 216 -18.60 3.01 15.74
N LEU A 217 -18.60 4.23 16.26
CA LEU A 217 -17.38 4.89 16.74
C LEU A 217 -17.09 4.52 18.21
N VAL A 218 -15.95 3.87 18.45
CA VAL A 218 -15.48 3.58 19.80
C VAL A 218 -14.70 4.78 20.35
N THR A 219 -15.23 5.42 21.39
CA THR A 219 -14.68 6.68 21.94
C THR A 219 -14.14 6.57 23.37
N ASN A 220 -14.47 5.50 24.09
CA ASN A 220 -14.07 5.29 25.48
C ASN A 220 -13.14 4.08 25.57
N ARG A 221 -11.83 4.32 25.53
CA ARG A 221 -10.84 3.24 25.65
C ARG A 221 -10.23 3.20 27.05
N LYS A 222 -10.31 2.04 27.72
CA LYS A 222 -9.34 1.68 28.75
C LYS A 222 -8.09 1.17 28.07
N MET A 223 -7.02 1.93 28.24
CA MET A 223 -5.69 1.54 27.80
C MET A 223 -5.27 0.26 28.55
N PRO A 224 -4.80 -0.81 27.87
CA PRO A 224 -4.25 -1.98 28.57
C PRO A 224 -3.14 -1.54 29.52
N GLU A 225 -3.01 -2.24 30.65
CA GLU A 225 -1.97 -1.97 31.64
C GLU A 225 -0.59 -2.01 30.98
N LYS A 226 0.30 -1.12 31.42
CA LYS A 226 1.62 -0.92 30.81
C LYS A 226 2.43 -2.22 30.75
N GLU A 227 2.45 -2.99 31.83
CA GLU A 227 3.14 -4.28 31.94
C GLU A 227 2.66 -5.28 30.88
N LEU A 228 1.34 -5.31 30.63
CA LEU A 228 0.77 -6.19 29.61
C LEU A 228 1.25 -5.81 28.19
N ARG A 229 1.47 -4.52 27.94
CA ARG A 229 1.99 -4.03 26.65
C ARG A 229 3.46 -4.36 26.48
N GLU A 230 4.26 -4.10 27.51
CA GLU A 230 5.70 -4.36 27.48
C GLU A 230 5.93 -5.86 27.27
N LYS A 231 5.15 -6.72 27.96
CA LYS A 231 5.22 -8.17 27.76
C LYS A 231 4.85 -8.60 26.34
N VAL A 232 3.80 -8.03 25.75
CA VAL A 232 3.41 -8.36 24.36
C VAL A 232 4.47 -7.90 23.37
N ILE A 233 5.11 -6.75 23.61
CA ILE A 233 6.23 -6.25 22.78
C ILE A 233 7.40 -7.24 22.86
N GLU A 234 7.82 -7.64 24.06
CA GLU A 234 8.89 -8.62 24.26
C GLU A 234 8.58 -9.98 23.59
N GLU A 235 7.34 -10.46 23.68
CA GLU A 235 6.92 -11.71 23.04
C GLU A 235 6.93 -11.63 21.51
N VAL A 236 6.58 -10.48 20.93
CA VAL A 236 6.63 -10.26 19.47
C VAL A 236 8.08 -10.20 19.00
N ASP A 237 8.93 -9.42 19.67
CA ASP A 237 10.35 -9.28 19.33
C ASP A 237 11.12 -10.61 19.48
N ALA A 238 10.69 -11.49 20.40
CA ALA A 238 11.28 -12.81 20.59
C ALA A 238 10.86 -13.85 19.54
N VAL A 239 9.80 -13.60 18.76
CA VAL A 239 9.35 -14.50 17.67
C VAL A 239 9.98 -14.12 16.33
N GLU A 240 10.42 -12.87 16.19
CA GLU A 240 11.05 -12.35 14.96
C GLU A 240 12.58 -12.56 14.93
N ASN A 241 13.21 -12.88 16.08
CA ASN A 241 14.63 -13.25 16.21
C ASN A 241 14.84 -14.78 16.31
#